data_AF-A0A2V7JJ33-F1
#
_entry.id   AF-A0A2V7JJ33-F1
#
_cell.length_a   1.000
_cell.length_b   1.000
_cell.length_c   1.000
_cell.angle_alpha   90.00
_cell.angle_beta   90.00
_cell.angle_gamma   90.00
#
_symmetry.space_group_name_H-M   'P 1'
#
loop_
_entity.id
_entity.type
_entity.pdbx_description
1 polymer ?
#
loop_
_entity_poly.entity_id
_entity_poly.type
_entity_poly.pdbx_seq_one_letter_code
_entity_poly.pdbx_strand_id
1 'polypeptide(L)'
;MQHPPSDDEAADVLRRGIKRRREAAEQYAAAGRPDRADAELAEVKALEAFLPAAVDSEEIRRAVREVIAAGTRDLGKVMGQVMPRFKGRADGKLVNQIVREELAATV
;
A
#
# COMPACT_ATOMS: atom_id res chain seq x y z
N MET A 1 9.26 -21.00 16.21
CA MET A 1 9.56 -21.64 14.91
C MET A 1 9.35 -20.58 13.83
N GLN A 2 10.32 -20.33 12.96
CA GLN A 2 10.09 -19.44 11.80
C GLN A 2 9.40 -20.26 10.70
N HIS A 3 8.24 -19.81 10.24
CA HIS A 3 7.59 -20.31 9.03
C HIS A 3 8.12 -19.49 7.83
N PRO A 4 8.30 -20.10 6.63
CA PRO A 4 8.48 -19.31 5.41
C PRO A 4 7.38 -18.25 5.28
N PRO A 5 7.68 -17.02 4.83
CA PRO A 5 6.66 -16.01 4.66
C PRO A 5 5.61 -16.48 3.64
N SER A 6 4.34 -16.20 3.92
CA SER A 6 3.28 -16.28 2.91
C SER A 6 3.51 -15.25 1.81
N ASP A 7 2.87 -15.45 0.64
CA ASP A 7 2.97 -14.52 -0.48
C ASP A 7 2.56 -13.09 -0.10
N ASP A 8 1.57 -12.94 0.79
CA ASP A 8 1.13 -11.65 1.31
C ASP A 8 2.20 -10.99 2.19
N GLU A 9 2.82 -11.76 3.10
CA GLU A 9 3.91 -11.26 3.95
C GLU A 9 5.14 -10.89 3.12
N ALA A 10 5.44 -11.67 2.08
CA ALA A 10 6.50 -11.39 1.12
C ALA A 10 6.21 -10.08 0.35
N ALA A 11 4.98 -9.92 -0.15
CA ALA A 11 4.56 -8.70 -0.83
C ALA A 11 4.66 -7.46 0.07
N ASP A 12 4.30 -7.59 1.35
CA ASP A 12 4.42 -6.51 2.33
C ASP A 12 5.88 -6.16 2.64
N VAL A 13 6.77 -7.15 2.70
CA VAL A 13 8.22 -6.91 2.83
C VAL A 13 8.75 -6.14 1.62
N LEU A 14 8.37 -6.56 0.41
CA LEU A 14 8.76 -5.89 -0.83
C LEU A 14 8.25 -4.44 -0.90
N ARG A 15 6.98 -4.19 -0.56
CA ARG A 15 6.41 -2.84 -0.48
C ARG A 15 7.16 -1.95 0.51
N ARG A 16 7.51 -2.47 1.69
CA ARG A 16 8.35 -1.75 2.66
C ARG A 16 9.75 -1.48 2.11
N GLY A 17 10.32 -2.42 1.36
CA GLY A 17 11.60 -2.26 0.68
C GLY A 17 11.56 -1.11 -0.34
N ILE A 18 10.56 -1.12 -1.23
CA ILE A 18 10.32 -0.07 -2.22
C ILE A 18 10.21 1.31 -1.55
N LYS A 19 9.42 1.42 -0.47
CA LYS A 19 9.29 2.69 0.27
C LYS A 19 10.64 3.21 0.77
N ARG A 20 11.44 2.37 1.44
CA ARG A 20 12.76 2.77 1.94
C ARG A 20 13.70 3.22 0.83
N ARG A 21 13.66 2.56 -0.33
CA ARG A 21 14.48 2.93 -1.49
C ARG A 21 14.07 4.28 -2.09
N ARG A 22 12.77 4.57 -2.18
CA ARG A 22 12.28 5.89 -2.61
C ARG A 22 12.73 6.99 -1.66
N GLU A 23 12.61 6.77 -0.35
CA GLU A 23 13.10 7.70 0.68
C GLU A 23 14.62 7.91 0.58
N ALA A 24 15.40 6.85 0.31
CA ALA A 24 16.84 6.95 0.08
C ALA A 24 17.18 7.72 -1.21
N ALA A 25 16.43 7.49 -2.29
CA ALA A 25 16.60 8.22 -3.55
C ALA A 25 16.39 9.72 -3.37
N GLU A 26 15.34 10.13 -2.64
CA GLU A 26 15.08 11.53 -2.30
C GLU A 26 16.24 12.14 -1.48
N GLN A 27 16.75 11.41 -0.48
CA GLN A 27 17.89 11.86 0.33
C GLN A 27 19.16 12.01 -0.50
N TYR A 28 19.46 11.06 -1.40
CA TYR A 28 20.62 11.16 -2.29
C TYR A 28 20.49 12.31 -3.28
N ALA A 29 19.32 12.51 -3.88
CA ALA A 29 19.06 13.66 -4.76
C ALA A 29 19.26 14.98 -4.01
N ALA A 30 18.69 15.12 -2.80
CA ALA A 30 18.85 16.30 -1.96
C ALA A 30 20.31 16.55 -1.54
N ALA A 31 21.12 15.50 -1.42
CA ALA A 31 22.56 15.58 -1.12
C ALA A 31 23.44 15.82 -2.37
N GLY A 32 22.87 16.08 -3.55
CA GLY A 32 23.62 16.29 -4.79
C GLY A 32 24.26 15.01 -5.32
N ARG A 33 23.68 13.85 -5.04
CA ARG A 33 24.14 12.51 -5.45
C ARG A 33 23.15 11.82 -6.39
N PRO A 34 22.88 12.37 -7.59
CA PRO A 34 21.89 11.83 -8.51
C PRO A 34 22.23 10.41 -8.99
N ASP A 35 23.52 10.08 -9.09
CA ASP A 35 24.03 8.73 -9.39
C ASP A 35 23.46 7.66 -8.45
N ARG A 36 23.40 8.00 -7.15
CA ARG A 36 22.88 7.09 -6.12
C ARG A 36 21.36 7.08 -6.07
N ALA A 37 20.73 8.22 -6.34
CA ALA A 37 19.28 8.29 -6.45
C ALA A 37 18.76 7.40 -7.60
N ASP A 38 19.41 7.48 -8.77
CA ASP A 38 19.07 6.67 -9.93
C ASP A 38 19.26 5.17 -9.67
N ALA A 39 20.31 4.79 -8.94
CA ALA A 39 20.53 3.40 -8.54
C ALA A 39 19.38 2.89 -7.64
N GLU A 40 18.95 3.67 -6.65
CA GLU A 40 17.81 3.30 -5.80
C GLU A 40 16.50 3.20 -6.58
N LEU A 41 16.26 4.09 -7.55
CA LEU A 41 15.06 4.05 -8.40
C LEU A 41 15.06 2.87 -9.37
N ALA A 42 16.24 2.47 -9.88
CA ALA A 42 16.37 1.26 -10.69
C ALA A 42 15.99 0.01 -9.88
N GLU A 43 16.43 -0.06 -8.63
CA GLU A 43 16.06 -1.13 -7.69
C GLU A 43 14.56 -1.11 -7.36
N VAL A 44 13.95 0.06 -7.17
CA VAL A 44 12.49 0.18 -7.01
C VAL A 44 11.76 -0.46 -8.19
N LYS A 45 12.17 -0.13 -9.43
CA LYS A 45 11.55 -0.69 -10.63
C LYS A 45 11.70 -2.21 -10.73
N ALA A 46 12.86 -2.75 -10.32
CA ALA A 46 13.08 -4.18 -10.27
C ALA A 46 12.16 -4.87 -9.25
N LEU A 47 12.00 -4.28 -8.06
CA LEU A 47 11.13 -4.82 -7.00
C LEU A 47 9.64 -4.74 -7.38
N GLU A 48 9.21 -3.67 -8.06
CA GLU A 48 7.83 -3.51 -8.53
C GLU A 48 7.42 -4.61 -9.53
N ALA A 49 8.37 -5.17 -10.30
CA ALA A 49 8.10 -6.29 -11.20
C ALA A 49 7.71 -7.60 -10.48
N PHE A 50 8.02 -7.72 -9.18
CA PHE A 50 7.62 -8.86 -8.35
C PHE A 50 6.31 -8.65 -7.61
N LEU A 51 5.70 -7.47 -7.72
CA LEU A 51 4.44 -7.15 -7.09
C LEU A 51 3.31 -7.11 -8.13
N PRO A 52 2.08 -7.50 -7.75
CA PRO A 52 0.90 -7.15 -8.53
C PRO A 52 0.82 -5.64 -8.72
N ALA A 53 0.23 -5.20 -9.85
CA ALA A 53 0.01 -3.79 -10.13
C ALA A 53 -0.58 -3.08 -8.89
N ALA A 54 0.10 -2.01 -8.46
CA ALA A 54 -0.31 -1.22 -7.32
C ALA A 54 -1.73 -0.71 -7.55
N VAL A 55 -2.59 -0.95 -6.57
CA VAL A 55 -3.97 -0.44 -6.60
C VAL A 55 -3.91 1.08 -6.38
N ASP A 56 -4.60 1.83 -7.22
CA ASP A 56 -4.78 3.26 -6.99
C ASP A 56 -5.55 3.47 -5.68
N SER A 57 -5.11 4.44 -4.90
CA SER A 57 -5.81 4.85 -3.67
C SER A 57 -7.27 5.25 -3.94
N GLU A 58 -7.59 5.78 -5.11
CA GLU A 58 -8.98 6.09 -5.50
C GLU A 58 -9.82 4.83 -5.75
N GLU A 59 -9.21 3.74 -6.24
CA GLU A 59 -9.91 2.45 -6.40
C GLU A 59 -10.29 1.88 -5.02
N ILE A 60 -9.40 2.00 -4.03
CA ILE A 60 -9.67 1.63 -2.64
C ILE A 60 -10.78 2.52 -2.08
N ARG A 61 -10.67 3.84 -2.25
CA ARG A 61 -11.64 4.82 -1.77
C ARG A 61 -13.05 4.56 -2.34
N ARG A 62 -13.15 4.24 -3.63
CA ARG A 62 -14.42 3.86 -4.28
C ARG A 62 -15.05 2.62 -3.64
N ALA A 63 -14.26 1.56 -3.41
CA ALA A 63 -14.75 0.35 -2.77
C ALA A 63 -15.21 0.60 -1.32
N VAL A 64 -14.51 1.46 -0.60
CA VAL A 64 -14.91 1.88 0.76
C VAL A 64 -16.23 2.64 0.72
N ARG A 65 -16.39 3.62 -0.18
CA ARG A 65 -17.63 4.40 -0.36
C ARG A 65 -18.83 3.52 -0.70
N GLU A 66 -18.64 2.51 -1.55
CA GLU A 66 -19.67 1.52 -1.90
C GLU A 66 -20.19 0.78 -0.65
N VAL A 67 -19.27 0.30 0.20
CA VAL A 67 -19.60 -0.42 1.44
C VAL A 67 -20.29 0.50 2.46
N ILE A 68 -19.84 1.76 2.56
CA ILE A 68 -20.47 2.78 3.43
C ILE A 68 -21.88 3.13 2.93
N ALA A 69 -22.05 3.32 1.63
CA ALA A 69 -23.34 3.63 1.00
C ALA A 69 -24.35 2.48 1.18
N ALA A 70 -23.89 1.23 1.26
CA ALA A 70 -24.70 0.07 1.61
C ALA A 70 -25.07 -0.01 3.12
N GLY A 71 -24.68 0.98 3.92
CA GLY A 71 -25.07 1.11 5.34
C GLY A 71 -24.05 0.58 6.34
N THR A 72 -22.89 0.09 5.90
CA THR A 72 -21.85 -0.41 6.81
C THR A 72 -20.96 0.75 7.27
N ARG A 73 -21.07 1.15 8.55
CA ARG A 73 -20.28 2.25 9.13
C ARG A 73 -19.32 1.85 10.24
N ASP A 74 -19.35 0.58 10.66
CA ASP A 74 -18.41 0.05 11.62
C ASP A 74 -17.07 -0.24 10.93
N LEU A 75 -15.98 0.32 11.45
CA LEU A 75 -14.62 0.17 10.89
C LEU A 75 -14.25 -1.30 10.67
N GLY A 76 -14.53 -2.17 11.63
CA GLY A 76 -14.19 -3.60 11.54
C GLY A 76 -14.97 -4.29 10.42
N LYS A 77 -16.26 -3.99 10.30
CA LYS A 77 -17.12 -4.53 9.23
C LYS A 77 -16.73 -4.00 7.85
N VAL A 78 -16.40 -2.72 7.71
CA VAL A 78 -15.93 -2.15 6.44
C VAL A 78 -14.60 -2.81 6.05
N MET A 79 -13.65 -2.91 6.97
CA MET A 79 -12.37 -3.60 6.74
C MET A 79 -12.58 -5.05 6.29
N GLY A 80 -13.49 -5.79 6.93
CA GLY A 80 -13.81 -7.17 6.58
C GLY A 80 -14.36 -7.36 5.15
N GLN A 81 -15.09 -6.37 4.62
CA GLN A 81 -15.63 -6.41 3.26
C GLN A 81 -14.65 -5.88 2.20
N VAL A 82 -13.82 -4.91 2.56
CA VAL A 82 -12.92 -4.21 1.64
C VAL A 82 -11.58 -4.93 1.47
N MET A 83 -10.99 -5.42 2.57
CA MET A 83 -9.66 -6.07 2.54
C MET A 83 -9.54 -7.24 1.54
N PRO A 84 -10.53 -8.16 1.43
CA PRO A 84 -10.43 -9.26 0.46
C PRO A 84 -10.33 -8.80 -1.00
N ARG A 85 -10.91 -7.64 -1.34
CA ARG A 85 -10.89 -7.07 -2.71
C ARG A 85 -9.49 -6.60 -3.11
N PHE A 86 -8.62 -6.30 -2.15
CA PHE A 86 -7.28 -5.76 -2.36
C PHE A 86 -6.16 -6.62 -1.79
N LYS A 87 -6.48 -7.85 -1.39
CA LYS A 87 -5.53 -8.81 -0.87
C LYS A 87 -4.35 -8.99 -1.85
N GLY A 88 -3.13 -8.92 -1.35
CA GLY A 88 -1.91 -9.03 -2.15
C GLY A 88 -1.64 -7.84 -3.09
N ARG A 89 -2.57 -6.89 -3.26
CA ARG A 89 -2.46 -5.75 -4.19
C ARG A 89 -2.35 -4.39 -3.49
N ALA A 90 -2.87 -4.25 -2.27
CA ALA A 90 -2.74 -3.04 -1.45
C ALA A 90 -2.19 -3.35 -0.04
N ASP A 91 -1.50 -2.37 0.55
CA ASP A 91 -1.08 -2.42 1.96
C ASP A 91 -2.30 -2.31 2.87
N GLY A 92 -2.47 -3.26 3.80
CA GLY A 92 -3.60 -3.24 4.75
C GLY A 92 -3.65 -2.00 5.63
N LYS A 93 -2.51 -1.36 5.90
CA LYS A 93 -2.44 -0.06 6.60
C LYS A 93 -3.00 1.06 5.74
N LEU A 94 -2.70 1.07 4.44
CA LEU A 94 -3.27 2.05 3.51
C LEU A 94 -4.78 1.88 3.42
N VAL A 95 -5.27 0.65 3.29
CA VAL A 95 -6.72 0.37 3.30
C VAL A 95 -7.34 0.84 4.60
N ASN A 96 -6.72 0.55 5.76
CA ASN A 96 -7.22 1.00 7.06
C ASN A 96 -7.28 2.52 7.19
N GLN A 97 -6.25 3.22 6.71
CA GLN A 97 -6.20 4.68 6.70
C GLN A 97 -7.36 5.24 5.87
N ILE A 98 -7.54 4.77 4.63
CA ILE A 98 -8.60 5.25 3.73
C ILE A 98 -9.99 4.98 4.32
N VAL A 99 -10.20 3.80 4.94
CA VAL A 99 -11.48 3.50 5.61
C VAL A 99 -11.77 4.50 6.74
N ARG A 100 -10.77 4.86 7.55
CA ARG A 100 -10.94 5.85 8.62
C ARG A 100 -11.26 7.23 8.06
N GLU A 101 -10.56 7.64 7.01
CA GLU A 101 -10.79 8.93 6.34
C GLU A 101 -12.22 9.04 5.79
N GLU A 102 -12.69 8.03 5.06
CA GLU A 102 -14.05 8.04 4.47
C GLU A 102 -15.15 7.95 5.53
N LEU A 103 -14.96 7.17 6.59
CA LEU A 103 -15.91 7.14 7.71
C LEU A 103 -15.99 8.49 8.42
N ALA A 104 -14.86 9.17 8.63
CA ALA A 104 -14.83 10.50 9.24
C ALA A 104 -15.46 11.58 8.35
N ALA A 105 -15.30 11.49 7.03
CA ALA A 105 -15.88 12.43 6.07
C ALA A 105 -17.41 12.28 5.91
N THR A 106 -18.00 11.20 6.43
CA THR A 106 -19.44 10.90 6.37
C THR A 106 -20.17 11.28 7.67
N VAL A 107 -19.45 11.85 8.66
CA VAL A 107 -20.00 12.35 9.95
C VAL A 107 -20.33 13.83 9.85
#